data_AF-A0A4Q3XEN4-F1
#
_entry.id   AF-A0A4Q3XEN4-F1
#
_cell.length_a   1.000
_cell.length_b   1.000
_cell.length_c   1.000
_cell.angle_alpha   90.00
_cell.angle_beta   90.00
_cell.angle_gamma   90.00
#
_symmetry.space_group_name_H-M   'P 1'
#
loop_
_entity.id
_entity.type
_entity.pdbx_description
1 polymer ?
#
loop_
_entity_poly.entity_id
_entity_poly.type
_entity_poly.pdbx_seq_one_letter_code
_entity_poly.pdbx_strand_id
1 'polypeptide(L)'
;MSLGEQIAKNLPYLRRYARALTGSQATGDAFVRATLEAALADADLKSSLEGGRVPLYKAFNKVWSSAYLEVPDVDGSPRSHEDAATGRLRAITPLNRQALLLTTLEDFSMEEAGDIMGLDAGRVEGLVQEAVEEIDRETATSVLIIEDEPLISMQLEDLVTSLGHEICGTAATRTQAQQV
;
A
#
# COMPACT_ATOMS: atom_id res chain seq x y z
N MET A 1 18.04 -7.88 -21.53
CA MET A 1 16.61 -7.54 -21.36
C MET A 1 16.47 -6.06 -21.59
N SER A 2 15.42 -5.62 -22.27
CA SER A 2 15.16 -4.18 -22.40
C SER A 2 14.70 -3.62 -21.06
N LEU A 3 14.93 -2.32 -20.81
CA LEU A 3 14.44 -1.62 -19.62
C LEU A 3 12.91 -1.79 -19.46
N GLY A 4 12.17 -1.76 -20.57
CA GLY A 4 10.72 -1.98 -20.56
C GLY A 4 10.32 -3.36 -20.04
N GLU A 5 11.05 -4.43 -20.39
CA GLU A 5 10.80 -5.78 -19.87
C GLU A 5 11.11 -5.89 -18.38
N GLN A 6 12.15 -5.20 -17.89
CA GLN A 6 12.52 -5.19 -16.48
C GLN A 6 11.47 -4.46 -15.63
N ILE A 7 10.99 -3.30 -16.10
CA ILE A 7 9.92 -2.56 -15.44
C ILE A 7 8.63 -3.39 -15.46
N ALA A 8 8.26 -3.97 -16.60
CA ALA A 8 7.02 -4.74 -16.75
C ALA A 8 6.89 -5.90 -15.76
N LYS A 9 8.01 -6.56 -15.41
CA LYS A 9 8.04 -7.63 -14.39
C LYS A 9 7.72 -7.14 -12.99
N ASN A 10 8.04 -5.88 -12.67
CA ASN A 10 7.85 -5.29 -11.35
C ASN A 10 6.54 -4.49 -11.21
N LEU A 11 5.88 -4.14 -12.32
CA LEU A 11 4.65 -3.36 -12.29
C LEU A 11 3.49 -3.96 -11.49
N PRO A 12 3.24 -5.29 -11.50
CA PRO A 12 2.17 -5.88 -10.69
C PRO A 12 2.36 -5.60 -9.18
N TYR A 13 3.61 -5.74 -8.70
CA TYR A 13 3.97 -5.47 -7.31
C TYR A 13 3.89 -3.98 -6.97
N LEU A 14 4.39 -3.11 -7.87
CA LEU A 14 4.28 -1.67 -7.67
C LEU A 14 2.82 -1.20 -7.60
N ARG A 15 1.93 -1.77 -8.44
CA ARG A 15 0.49 -1.49 -8.37
C ARG A 15 -0.11 -1.98 -7.06
N ARG A 16 0.27 -3.17 -6.58
CA ARG A 16 -0.17 -3.68 -5.28
C ARG A 16 0.23 -2.72 -4.15
N TYR A 17 1.50 -2.31 -4.10
CA TYR A 17 1.99 -1.31 -3.16
C TYR A 17 1.22 0.02 -3.25
N ALA A 18 1.08 0.58 -4.46
CA ALA A 18 0.38 1.84 -4.68
C ALA A 18 -1.09 1.80 -4.23
N ARG A 19 -1.75 0.64 -4.36
CA ARG A 19 -3.12 0.43 -3.88
C ARG A 19 -3.19 0.31 -2.37
N ALA A 20 -2.28 -0.43 -1.75
CA ALA A 20 -2.19 -0.54 -0.30
C ALA A 20 -1.89 0.82 0.36
N LEU A 21 -1.13 1.67 -0.34
CA LEU A 21 -0.76 3.01 0.09
C LEU A 21 -1.92 4.02 -0.04
N THR A 22 -2.67 3.96 -1.15
CA THR A 22 -3.74 4.91 -1.47
C THR A 22 -5.12 4.48 -0.98
N GLY A 23 -5.31 3.21 -0.65
CA GLY A 23 -6.62 2.62 -0.37
C GLY A 23 -7.55 2.54 -1.59
N SER A 24 -7.08 2.87 -2.80
CA SER A 24 -7.90 2.91 -4.01
C SER A 24 -7.16 2.38 -5.23
N GLN A 25 -7.81 1.46 -5.96
CA GLN A 25 -7.28 0.95 -7.22
C GLN A 25 -7.04 2.05 -8.25
N ALA A 26 -8.02 2.92 -8.44
CA ALA A 26 -7.94 3.99 -9.44
C ALA A 26 -6.81 4.97 -9.12
N THR A 27 -6.71 5.39 -7.85
CA THR A 27 -5.69 6.34 -7.40
C THR A 27 -4.29 5.72 -7.49
N GLY A 28 -4.10 4.51 -6.97
CA GLY A 28 -2.81 3.81 -7.05
C GLY A 28 -2.32 3.60 -8.48
N ASP A 29 -3.20 3.14 -9.37
CA ASP A 29 -2.86 2.93 -10.79
C ASP A 29 -2.53 4.26 -11.51
N ALA A 30 -3.17 5.37 -11.13
CA ALA A 30 -2.87 6.69 -11.67
C ALA A 30 -1.46 7.17 -11.30
N PHE A 31 -1.02 6.97 -10.04
CA PHE A 31 0.33 7.32 -9.61
C PHE A 31 1.41 6.46 -10.28
N VAL A 32 1.15 5.16 -10.46
CA VAL A 32 2.06 4.28 -11.21
C VAL A 32 2.20 4.79 -12.65
N ARG A 33 1.09 5.15 -13.30
CA ARG A 33 1.12 5.73 -14.64
C ARG A 33 1.93 7.04 -14.69
N ALA A 34 1.68 7.97 -13.78
CA ALA A 34 2.41 9.24 -13.71
C ALA A 34 3.92 9.02 -13.50
N THR A 35 4.31 8.03 -12.71
CA THR A 35 5.72 7.64 -12.51
C THR A 35 6.37 7.18 -13.81
N LEU A 36 5.67 6.36 -14.61
CA LEU A 36 6.16 5.91 -15.91
C LEU A 36 6.23 7.05 -16.93
N GLU A 37 5.25 7.94 -16.94
CA GLU A 37 5.24 9.11 -17.81
C GLU A 37 6.41 10.06 -17.47
N ALA A 38 6.68 10.29 -16.19
CA ALA A 38 7.85 11.05 -15.74
C ALA A 38 9.17 10.40 -16.18
N ALA A 39 9.28 9.08 -16.08
CA ALA A 39 10.47 8.34 -16.51
C ALA A 39 10.67 8.34 -18.05
N LEU A 40 9.61 8.56 -18.83
CA LEU A 40 9.73 8.74 -20.28
C LEU A 40 10.18 10.16 -20.65
N ALA A 41 9.85 11.15 -19.82
CA ALA A 41 10.21 12.55 -20.03
C ALA A 41 11.63 12.91 -19.52
N ASP A 42 12.18 12.14 -18.58
CA ASP A 42 13.47 12.39 -17.94
C ASP A 42 14.46 11.21 -18.20
N ALA A 43 15.55 11.51 -18.92
CA ALA A 43 16.56 10.52 -19.29
C ALA A 43 17.39 10.02 -18.09
N ASP A 44 17.61 10.87 -17.09
CA ASP A 44 18.36 10.51 -15.89
C ASP A 44 17.50 9.60 -15.00
N LEU A 45 16.21 9.94 -14.86
CA LEU A 45 15.25 9.08 -14.18
C LEU A 45 15.16 7.71 -14.88
N LYS A 46 15.08 7.70 -16.21
CA LYS A 46 15.08 6.46 -17.00
C LYS A 46 16.31 5.60 -16.76
N SER A 47 17.50 6.20 -16.72
CA SER A 47 18.75 5.47 -16.45
C SER A 47 18.77 4.89 -15.04
N SER A 48 18.25 5.62 -14.04
CA SER A 48 18.17 5.12 -12.66
C SER A 48 17.30 3.85 -12.54
N LEU A 49 16.26 3.70 -13.37
CA LEU A 49 15.37 2.53 -13.36
C LEU A 49 16.06 1.24 -13.83
N GLU A 50 17.22 1.33 -14.50
CA GLU A 50 18.03 0.16 -14.85
C GLU A 50 18.59 -0.56 -13.60
N GLY A 51 18.65 0.13 -12.45
CA GLY A 51 19.06 -0.42 -11.17
C GLY A 51 18.02 -1.36 -10.51
N GLY A 52 16.89 -1.64 -11.17
CA GLY A 52 15.94 -2.67 -10.74
C GLY A 52 14.77 -2.16 -9.90
N ARG A 53 14.39 -2.91 -8.85
CA ARG A 53 13.15 -2.68 -8.09
C ARG A 53 13.24 -1.44 -7.18
N VAL A 54 14.37 -1.25 -6.49
CA VAL A 54 14.57 -0.13 -5.54
C VAL A 54 14.43 1.24 -6.23
N PRO A 55 15.11 1.54 -7.36
CA PRO A 55 14.96 2.82 -8.03
C PRO A 55 13.54 3.08 -8.55
N LEU A 56 12.83 2.03 -8.97
CA LEU A 56 11.43 2.14 -9.41
C LEU A 56 10.51 2.60 -8.28
N TYR A 57 10.64 2.00 -7.09
CA TYR A 57 9.85 2.39 -5.92
C TYR A 57 10.26 3.77 -5.40
N LYS A 58 11.55 4.11 -5.48
CA LYS A 58 12.04 5.46 -5.16
C LYS A 58 11.47 6.53 -6.09
N ALA A 59 11.43 6.25 -7.40
CA ALA A 59 10.82 7.13 -8.39
C ALA A 59 9.32 7.34 -8.11
N PHE A 60 8.61 6.25 -7.81
CA PHE A 60 7.20 6.31 -7.40
C PHE A 60 7.01 7.16 -6.14
N ASN A 61 7.82 6.94 -5.11
CA ASN A 61 7.73 7.68 -3.85
C ASN A 61 8.00 9.19 -4.03
N LYS A 62 8.92 9.54 -4.95
CA LYS A 62 9.17 10.93 -5.32
C LYS A 62 7.95 11.58 -6.00
N VAL A 63 7.30 10.90 -6.94
CA VAL A 63 6.08 11.40 -7.61
C VAL A 63 4.91 11.50 -6.62
N TRP A 64 4.78 10.51 -5.75
CA TRP A 64 3.78 10.48 -4.69
C TRP A 64 3.95 11.67 -3.71
N SER A 65 5.15 11.87 -3.19
CA SER A 65 5.45 12.98 -2.27
C SER A 65 5.30 14.36 -2.93
N SER A 66 5.68 14.52 -4.20
CA SER A 66 5.52 15.79 -4.92
C SER A 66 4.06 16.14 -5.18
N ALA A 67 3.25 15.17 -5.62
CA ALA A 67 1.83 15.39 -5.88
C ALA A 67 1.04 15.69 -4.60
N TYR A 68 1.49 15.18 -3.46
CA TYR A 68 0.85 15.42 -2.17
C TYR A 68 1.20 16.82 -1.59
N LEU A 69 2.42 17.31 -1.82
CA LEU A 69 2.84 18.68 -1.47
C LEU A 69 2.02 19.76 -2.21
N GLU A 70 1.42 19.43 -3.35
CA GLU A 70 0.64 20.35 -4.18
C GLU A 70 -0.87 20.38 -3.86
N VAL A 71 -1.35 19.67 -2.83
CA VAL A 71 -2.76 19.76 -2.40
C VAL A 71 -2.88 20.84 -1.31
N PRO A 72 -3.35 22.06 -1.62
CA PRO A 72 -3.60 23.05 -0.58
C PRO A 72 -4.87 22.64 0.18
N ASP A 73 -4.83 22.83 1.49
CA ASP A 73 -6.01 22.81 2.33
C ASP A 73 -6.90 24.01 1.94
N VAL A 74 -7.83 23.81 1.01
CA VAL A 74 -8.77 24.86 0.59
C VAL A 74 -10.10 24.66 1.31
N ASP A 75 -10.27 25.51 2.32
CA ASP A 75 -11.46 25.87 3.09
C ASP A 75 -12.82 25.73 2.37
N GLY A 76 -13.83 25.25 3.11
CA GLY A 76 -15.10 25.98 3.26
C GLY A 76 -16.25 25.79 2.25
N SER A 77 -16.63 24.58 1.83
CA SER A 77 -17.91 24.38 1.12
C SER A 77 -18.64 23.08 1.54
N PRO A 78 -19.97 23.09 1.77
CA PRO A 78 -20.69 21.92 2.25
C PRO A 78 -20.85 20.92 1.11
N ARG A 79 -19.97 19.92 1.09
CA ARG A 79 -19.96 18.86 0.08
C ARG A 79 -20.68 17.61 0.58
N SER A 80 -21.42 16.98 -0.32
CA SER A 80 -22.24 15.77 -0.13
C SER A 80 -21.48 14.67 0.63
N HIS A 81 -22.22 13.82 1.35
CA HIS A 81 -21.68 12.74 2.18
C HIS A 81 -20.72 11.77 1.47
N GLU A 82 -20.73 11.68 0.13
CA GLU A 82 -19.76 10.90 -0.66
C GLU A 82 -18.36 11.54 -0.72
N ASP A 83 -18.25 12.87 -0.64
CA ASP A 83 -16.97 13.59 -0.59
C ASP A 83 -16.29 13.51 0.79
N ALA A 84 -17.06 13.25 1.85
CA ALA A 84 -16.52 13.05 3.20
C ALA A 84 -15.80 11.70 3.38
N ALA A 85 -16.13 10.69 2.55
CA ALA A 85 -15.42 9.42 2.50
C ALA A 85 -14.08 9.56 1.75
N THR A 86 -14.07 10.33 0.66
CA THR A 86 -12.87 10.68 -0.12
C THR A 86 -11.97 11.68 0.62
N GLY A 87 -12.54 12.57 1.42
CA GLY A 87 -11.81 13.54 2.25
C GLY A 87 -10.94 12.91 3.35
N ARG A 88 -11.22 11.65 3.71
CA ARG A 88 -10.40 10.86 4.66
C ARG A 88 -9.16 10.22 4.01
N LEU A 89 -9.09 10.17 2.68
CA LEU A 89 -7.87 9.82 1.92
C LEU A 89 -6.77 10.91 2.06
N ARG A 90 -7.05 12.00 2.81
CA ARG A 90 -6.16 13.14 3.13
C ARG A 90 -5.45 13.04 4.49
N ALA A 91 -5.53 11.93 5.20
CA ALA A 91 -4.49 11.67 6.19
C ALA A 91 -3.28 11.20 5.38
N ILE A 92 -2.21 12.02 5.31
CA ILE A 92 -0.88 11.61 4.86
C ILE A 92 -0.71 10.14 5.21
N THR A 93 -0.53 9.23 4.24
CA THR A 93 -0.29 7.84 4.62
C THR A 93 0.92 7.84 5.53
N PRO A 94 0.74 7.53 6.83
CA PRO A 94 1.76 7.81 7.82
C PRO A 94 3.08 7.12 7.43
N LEU A 95 4.23 7.78 7.68
CA LEU A 95 5.54 7.26 7.24
C LEU A 95 5.80 5.85 7.80
N ASN A 96 5.27 5.55 8.98
CA ASN A 96 5.25 4.23 9.60
C ASN A 96 4.50 3.19 8.75
N ARG A 97 3.32 3.54 8.21
CA ARG A 97 2.59 2.65 7.27
C ARG A 97 3.34 2.45 5.94
N GLN A 98 4.03 3.46 5.43
CA GLN A 98 4.88 3.30 4.24
C GLN A 98 6.04 2.33 4.49
N ALA A 99 6.76 2.51 5.60
CA ALA A 99 7.84 1.63 6.01
C ALA A 99 7.36 0.19 6.15
N LEU A 100 6.24 -0.01 6.85
CA LEU A 100 5.63 -1.33 7.04
C LEU A 100 5.29 -1.99 5.70
N LEU A 101 4.62 -1.29 4.78
CA LEU A 101 4.25 -1.85 3.48
C LEU A 101 5.47 -2.20 2.63
N LEU A 102 6.53 -1.38 2.65
CA LEU A 102 7.76 -1.68 1.91
C LEU A 102 8.44 -2.95 2.46
N THR A 103 8.44 -3.15 3.77
CA THR A 103 9.14 -4.28 4.39
C THR A 103 8.30 -5.57 4.40
N THR A 104 7.01 -5.51 4.74
CA THR A 104 6.18 -6.71 4.95
C THR A 104 5.40 -7.15 3.71
N LEU A 105 4.93 -6.19 2.89
CA LEU A 105 4.17 -6.52 1.69
C LEU A 105 5.10 -6.73 0.50
N GLU A 106 6.12 -5.90 0.37
CA GLU A 106 7.01 -5.89 -0.78
C GLU A 106 8.35 -6.61 -0.53
N ASP A 107 8.60 -7.09 0.69
CA ASP A 107 9.81 -7.84 1.08
C ASP A 107 11.12 -7.07 0.79
N PHE A 108 11.13 -5.74 0.98
CA PHE A 108 12.39 -4.99 0.99
C PHE A 108 13.09 -5.11 2.34
N SER A 109 14.42 -5.16 2.31
CA SER A 109 15.22 -4.99 3.52
C SER A 109 15.07 -3.57 4.09
N MET A 110 15.43 -3.38 5.36
CA MET A 110 15.41 -2.05 6.00
C MET A 110 16.31 -1.04 5.28
N GLU A 111 17.43 -1.50 4.73
CA GLU A 111 18.35 -0.68 3.94
C GLU A 111 17.70 -0.21 2.63
N GLU A 112 17.09 -1.14 1.88
CA GLU A 112 16.41 -0.81 0.62
C GLU A 112 15.18 0.07 0.84
N ALA A 113 14.40 -0.19 1.90
CA ALA A 113 13.28 0.65 2.28
C ALA A 113 13.77 2.06 2.67
N GLY A 114 14.89 2.16 3.38
CA GLY A 114 15.57 3.42 3.67
C GLY A 114 15.96 4.18 2.40
N ASP A 115 16.55 3.49 1.43
CA ASP A 115 16.92 4.06 0.13
C ASP A 115 15.72 4.58 -0.68
N ILE A 116 14.57 3.90 -0.60
CA ILE A 116 13.30 4.29 -1.23
C ILE A 116 12.68 5.50 -0.53
N MET A 117 12.74 5.53 0.80
CA MET A 117 12.14 6.58 1.63
C MET A 117 13.05 7.80 1.82
N GLY A 118 14.35 7.68 1.52
CA GLY A 118 15.34 8.72 1.82
C GLY A 118 15.63 8.82 3.32
N LEU A 119 15.58 7.71 4.04
CA LEU A 119 15.80 7.60 5.48
C LEU A 119 16.92 6.60 5.78
N ASP A 120 17.52 6.68 6.97
CA ASP A 120 18.43 5.64 7.44
C ASP A 120 17.67 4.37 7.87
N ALA A 121 18.34 3.22 7.77
CA ALA A 121 17.74 1.92 8.07
C ALA A 121 17.21 1.83 9.52
N GLY A 122 17.90 2.46 10.49
CA GLY A 122 17.45 2.48 11.89
C GLY A 122 16.17 3.29 12.09
N ARG A 123 16.00 4.39 11.34
CA ARG A 123 14.75 5.14 11.34
C ARG A 123 13.61 4.35 10.71
N VAL A 124 13.87 3.58 9.64
CA VAL A 124 12.88 2.70 9.04
C VAL A 124 12.45 1.62 10.03
N GLU A 125 13.38 0.97 10.73
CA GLU A 125 13.07 -0.02 11.75
C GLU A 125 12.16 0.55 12.85
N GLY A 126 12.48 1.75 13.36
CA GLY A 126 11.61 2.44 14.33
C GLY A 126 10.21 2.74 13.78
N LEU A 127 10.12 3.18 12.52
CA LEU A 127 8.84 3.41 11.84
C LEU A 127 8.03 2.13 11.66
N VAL A 128 8.66 1.00 11.33
CA VAL A 128 7.97 -0.29 11.24
C VAL A 128 7.44 -0.71 12.61
N GLN A 129 8.24 -0.58 13.67
CA GLN A 129 7.81 -0.91 15.02
C GLN A 129 6.63 -0.03 15.47
N GLU A 130 6.69 1.28 15.23
CA GLU A 130 5.59 2.21 15.51
C GLU A 130 4.30 1.82 14.75
N ALA A 131 4.42 1.36 13.50
CA ALA A 131 3.28 0.92 12.70
C ALA A 131 2.63 -0.36 13.26
N VAL A 132 3.44 -1.34 13.67
CA VAL A 132 2.96 -2.60 14.27
C VAL A 132 2.23 -2.28 15.57
N GLU A 133 2.81 -1.46 16.44
CA GLU A 133 2.16 -1.04 17.69
C GLU A 133 0.87 -0.25 17.46
N GLU A 134 0.77 0.52 16.38
CA GLU A 134 -0.46 1.20 16.01
C GLU A 134 -1.55 0.22 15.58
N ILE A 135 -1.20 -0.78 14.76
CA ILE A 135 -2.13 -1.85 14.34
C ILE A 135 -2.58 -2.68 15.53
N ASP A 136 -1.67 -3.06 16.43
CA ASP A 136 -2.00 -3.83 17.64
C ASP A 136 -2.91 -3.05 18.60
N ARG A 137 -2.91 -1.71 18.53
CA ARG A 137 -3.83 -0.84 19.28
C ARG A 137 -5.19 -0.66 18.61
N GLU A 138 -5.34 -1.04 17.34
CA GLU A 138 -6.64 -0.98 16.68
C GLU A 138 -7.63 -1.97 17.31
N THR A 139 -8.89 -1.57 17.37
CA THR A 139 -9.92 -2.37 18.04
C THR A 139 -10.25 -3.62 17.23
N ALA A 140 -10.34 -4.76 17.92
CA ALA A 140 -10.84 -6.00 17.35
C ALA A 140 -12.14 -5.77 16.57
N THR A 141 -12.20 -6.30 15.35
CA THR A 141 -13.38 -6.23 14.48
C THR A 141 -13.92 -7.63 14.22
N SER A 142 -15.17 -7.70 13.76
CA SER A 142 -15.75 -8.93 13.24
C SER A 142 -15.35 -9.14 11.78
N VAL A 143 -14.95 -10.37 11.43
CA VAL A 143 -14.45 -10.77 10.10
C VAL A 143 -15.29 -11.93 9.55
N LEU A 144 -15.77 -11.79 8.31
CA LEU A 144 -16.40 -12.87 7.53
C LEU A 144 -15.38 -13.46 6.57
N ILE A 145 -15.13 -14.78 6.66
CA ILE A 145 -14.22 -15.49 5.76
C ILE A 145 -15.03 -16.15 4.65
N ILE A 146 -14.70 -15.85 3.39
CA ILE A 146 -15.33 -16.45 2.21
C ILE A 146 -14.26 -17.24 1.46
N GLU A 147 -14.21 -18.54 1.71
CA GLU A 147 -13.16 -19.45 1.21
C GLU A 147 -13.78 -20.84 0.98
N ASP A 148 -13.60 -21.42 -0.20
CA ASP A 148 -14.16 -22.73 -0.56
C ASP A 148 -13.22 -23.90 -0.24
N GLU A 149 -11.93 -23.62 -0.02
CA GLU A 149 -10.94 -24.60 0.40
C GLU A 149 -10.87 -24.74 1.94
N PRO A 150 -11.23 -25.91 2.53
CA PRO A 150 -11.32 -26.05 3.99
C PRO A 150 -10.00 -25.81 4.73
N LEU A 151 -8.86 -26.22 4.16
CA LEU A 151 -7.56 -26.02 4.79
C LEU A 151 -7.14 -24.54 4.80
N ILE A 152 -7.46 -23.79 3.74
CA ILE A 152 -7.16 -22.36 3.66
C ILE A 152 -8.08 -21.60 4.61
N SER A 153 -9.37 -21.95 4.69
CA SER A 153 -10.31 -21.36 5.66
C SER A 153 -9.79 -21.51 7.09
N MET A 154 -9.38 -22.72 7.48
CA MET A 154 -8.84 -22.98 8.82
C MET A 154 -7.57 -22.16 9.11
N GLN A 155 -6.66 -22.02 8.13
CA GLN A 155 -5.45 -21.20 8.28
C GLN A 155 -5.77 -19.72 8.44
N LEU A 156 -6.76 -19.20 7.70
CA LEU A 156 -7.22 -17.83 7.82
C LEU A 156 -7.92 -17.58 9.16
N GLU A 157 -8.72 -18.54 9.64
CA GLU A 157 -9.37 -18.47 10.96
C GLU A 157 -8.34 -18.35 12.09
N ASP A 158 -7.31 -19.20 12.08
CA ASP A 158 -6.21 -19.15 13.05
C ASP A 158 -5.48 -17.80 13.01
N LEU A 159 -5.18 -17.30 11.80
CA LEU A 159 -4.50 -16.01 11.62
C LEU A 159 -5.34 -14.84 12.14
N VAL A 160 -6.61 -14.76 11.74
CA VAL A 160 -7.55 -13.70 12.16
C VAL A 160 -7.76 -13.71 13.66
N THR A 161 -7.93 -14.88 14.27
CA THR A 161 -8.11 -15.02 15.73
C THR A 161 -6.83 -14.65 16.48
N SER A 162 -5.64 -15.00 15.95
CA SER A 162 -4.36 -14.64 16.57
C SER A 162 -4.09 -13.14 16.60
N LEU A 163 -4.65 -12.40 15.64
CA LEU A 163 -4.64 -10.93 15.59
C LEU A 163 -5.71 -10.28 16.50
N GLY A 164 -6.48 -11.09 17.24
CA GLY A 164 -7.49 -10.62 18.20
C GLY A 164 -8.84 -10.27 17.57
N HIS A 165 -9.07 -10.58 16.30
CA HIS A 165 -10.36 -10.36 15.63
C HIS A 165 -11.35 -11.49 15.91
N GLU A 166 -12.65 -11.19 15.81
CA GLU A 166 -13.73 -12.17 15.99
C GLU A 166 -14.23 -12.66 14.63
N ILE A 167 -14.36 -13.97 14.44
CA ILE A 167 -14.92 -14.54 13.21
C ILE A 167 -16.44 -14.61 13.35
N CYS A 168 -17.18 -13.83 12.56
CA CYS A 168 -18.64 -13.85 12.60
C CYS A 168 -19.25 -14.97 11.75
N GLY A 169 -18.48 -15.55 10.82
CA GLY A 169 -18.86 -16.75 10.09
C GLY A 169 -17.90 -17.11 8.96
N THR A 170 -18.11 -18.29 8.39
CA THR A 170 -17.37 -18.82 7.24
C THR A 170 -18.36 -19.22 6.14
N ALA A 171 -18.01 -18.91 4.90
CA ALA A 171 -18.86 -19.21 3.74
C ALA A 171 -18.03 -19.80 2.60
N ALA A 172 -18.40 -21.00 2.13
CA ALA A 172 -17.76 -21.65 0.99
C ALA A 172 -18.40 -21.29 -0.35
N THR A 173 -19.55 -20.59 -0.33
CA THR A 173 -20.27 -20.21 -1.54
C THR A 173 -20.82 -18.79 -1.43
N ARG A 174 -21.00 -18.15 -2.58
CA ARG A 174 -21.68 -16.85 -2.68
C ARG A 174 -23.05 -16.83 -1.98
N THR A 175 -23.83 -17.91 -2.08
CA THR A 175 -25.16 -17.98 -1.45
C THR A 175 -25.05 -18.01 0.07
N GLN A 176 -24.09 -18.78 0.61
CA GLN A 176 -23.82 -18.82 2.04
C GLN A 176 -23.33 -17.46 2.55
N ALA A 177 -22.42 -16.80 1.80
CA ALA A 177 -21.89 -15.49 2.19
C ALA A 177 -22.97 -14.39 2.29
N GLN A 178 -24.09 -14.53 1.56
CA GLN A 178 -25.22 -13.61 1.65
C GLN A 178 -26.12 -13.85 2.87
N GLN A 179 -25.95 -14.98 3.56
CA GLN A 179 -26.81 -15.42 4.67
C GLN A 179 -26.15 -15.26 6.05
N VAL A 180 -24.86 -14.95 6.09
CA VAL A 180 -24.10 -14.62 7.30
C VAL A 180 -24.27 -13.14 7.62
#